data_AF-A0AAV7P1Y6-F1
#
_entry.id   AF-A0AAV7P1Y6-F1
#
_cell.length_a   1.000
_cell.length_b   1.000
_cell.length_c   1.000
_cell.angle_alpha   90.00
_cell.angle_beta   90.00
_cell.angle_gamma   90.00
#
_symmetry.space_group_name_H-M   'P 1'
#
loop_
_entity.id
_entity.type
_entity.pdbx_description
1 polymer ?
#
loop_
_entity_poly.entity_id
_entity_poly.type
_entity_poly.pdbx_seq_one_letter_code
_entity_poly.pdbx_strand_id
1 'polypeptide(L)'
;MGSQEVEKQTMDGPEEEIVEQKSQPGLGQVRPPKLKPRLRKIKETQFIDMDSERIKVLNSWFSVNIRKKECVDFIRSAKPSDAGKEVCGCGYTQDQHSEDHEELPSDGDLEWNPGKHTREVPTDAYGDLTFTGLGKSVVKYVRASSSTPPKILYEMMTKMWNLSVPNLLISVTGGTKNFSMKGRLKNLFSRGLIKAAQTTGKQSK
;
A
#
# COMPACT_ATOMS: atom_id res chain seq x y z
N MET A 1 -85.91 -4.22 2.13
CA MET A 1 -84.68 -3.66 2.75
C MET A 1 -83.67 -3.45 1.65
N GLY A 2 -83.01 -2.29 1.66
CA GLY A 2 -82.59 -1.56 0.46
C GLY A 2 -81.53 -2.23 -0.41
N SER A 3 -81.75 -2.13 -1.72
CA SER A 3 -80.70 -2.13 -2.73
C SER A 3 -79.98 -0.78 -2.66
N GLN A 4 -78.65 -0.81 -2.55
CA GLN A 4 -77.80 0.36 -2.79
C GLN A 4 -76.74 -0.02 -3.84
N GLU A 5 -76.67 0.81 -4.88
CA GLU A 5 -75.63 0.82 -5.90
C GLU A 5 -74.26 1.10 -5.28
N VAL A 6 -73.22 0.43 -5.78
CA VAL A 6 -71.87 0.99 -5.80
C VAL A 6 -71.32 0.84 -7.21
N GLU A 7 -71.28 1.99 -7.86
CA GLU A 7 -70.64 2.36 -9.11
C GLU A 7 -69.17 1.89 -9.13
N LYS A 8 -68.78 1.05 -10.10
CA LYS A 8 -67.37 0.78 -10.37
C LYS A 8 -66.87 1.83 -11.37
N GLN A 9 -66.16 2.81 -10.84
CA GLN A 9 -65.40 3.80 -11.58
C GLN A 9 -64.31 3.14 -12.43
N THR A 10 -64.35 3.47 -13.73
CA THR A 10 -63.22 3.38 -14.64
C THR A 10 -62.16 4.42 -14.23
N MET A 11 -60.94 3.98 -14.01
CA MET A 11 -59.76 4.84 -13.93
C MET A 11 -58.72 4.27 -14.89
N ASP A 12 -58.54 4.98 -16.00
CA ASP A 12 -57.49 4.74 -16.98
C ASP A 12 -56.12 4.79 -16.31
N GLY A 13 -55.42 3.65 -16.33
CA GLY A 13 -54.02 3.56 -15.94
C GLY A 13 -53.13 4.13 -17.05
N PRO A 14 -51.99 4.76 -16.71
CA PRO A 14 -51.10 5.34 -17.71
C PRO A 14 -50.47 4.25 -18.57
N GLU A 15 -50.52 4.47 -19.88
CA GLU A 15 -49.87 3.66 -20.91
C GLU A 15 -48.37 3.55 -20.63
N GLU A 16 -47.88 2.32 -20.44
CA GLU A 16 -46.44 2.04 -20.48
C GLU A 16 -45.98 2.07 -21.94
N GLU A 17 -45.13 3.03 -22.25
CA GLU A 17 -44.43 3.15 -23.52
C GLU A 17 -43.44 1.98 -23.67
N ILE A 18 -43.84 0.98 -24.45
CA ILE A 18 -42.99 -0.14 -24.87
C ILE A 18 -42.01 0.40 -25.91
N VAL A 19 -40.81 0.78 -25.48
CA VAL A 19 -39.71 1.08 -26.41
C VAL A 19 -39.13 -0.23 -26.94
N GLU A 20 -39.52 -0.54 -28.17
CA GLU A 20 -39.03 -1.61 -29.02
C GLU A 20 -37.50 -1.48 -29.26
N GLN A 21 -36.69 -2.33 -28.63
CA GLN A 21 -35.27 -2.44 -28.93
C GLN A 21 -35.05 -3.12 -30.28
N LYS A 22 -34.93 -2.33 -31.34
CA LYS A 22 -34.43 -2.78 -32.64
C LYS A 22 -32.99 -3.28 -32.52
N SER A 23 -32.79 -4.56 -32.82
CA SER A 23 -31.48 -5.20 -32.98
C SER A 23 -30.76 -4.60 -34.20
N GLN A 24 -29.58 -4.00 -33.98
CA GLN A 24 -28.71 -3.53 -35.04
C GLN A 24 -27.78 -4.65 -35.56
N PRO A 25 -27.41 -4.64 -36.86
CA PRO A 25 -26.57 -5.66 -37.48
C PRO A 25 -25.09 -5.50 -37.11
N GLY A 26 -24.37 -6.62 -37.15
CA GLY A 26 -23.01 -6.80 -36.64
C GLY A 26 -21.96 -5.83 -37.20
N LEU A 27 -21.23 -5.20 -36.28
CA LEU A 27 -19.99 -4.50 -36.55
C LEU A 27 -18.85 -5.53 -36.69
N GLY A 28 -18.28 -5.60 -37.89
CA GLY A 28 -17.14 -6.44 -38.22
C GLY A 28 -15.93 -6.19 -37.31
N GLN A 29 -15.20 -7.27 -37.03
CA GLN A 29 -13.95 -7.25 -36.27
C GLN A 29 -12.92 -6.33 -36.95
N VAL A 30 -12.69 -5.16 -36.37
CA VAL A 30 -11.52 -4.33 -36.68
C VAL A 30 -10.31 -4.98 -36.00
N ARG A 31 -9.39 -5.54 -36.79
CA ARG A 31 -8.12 -6.05 -36.27
C ARG A 31 -7.27 -4.88 -35.75
N PRO A 32 -6.66 -4.99 -34.56
CA PRO A 32 -5.77 -3.94 -34.07
C PRO A 32 -4.54 -3.82 -35.00
N PRO A 33 -4.05 -2.61 -35.28
CA PRO A 33 -2.83 -2.43 -36.06
C PRO A 33 -1.65 -3.07 -35.32
N LYS A 34 -0.85 -3.86 -36.06
CA LYS A 34 0.40 -4.44 -35.56
C LYS A 34 1.37 -3.31 -35.20
N LEU A 35 1.44 -2.97 -33.93
CA LEU A 35 2.49 -2.11 -33.38
C LEU A 35 3.83 -2.84 -33.55
N LYS A 36 4.70 -2.33 -34.42
CA LYS A 36 6.08 -2.80 -34.53
C LYS A 36 6.77 -2.56 -33.17
N PRO A 37 7.45 -3.55 -32.58
CA PRO A 37 8.19 -3.34 -31.35
C PRO A 37 9.33 -2.39 -31.66
N ARG A 38 9.18 -1.12 -31.25
CA ARG A 38 10.29 -0.18 -31.24
C ARG A 38 11.18 -0.63 -30.08
N LEU A 39 12.20 -1.44 -30.40
CA LEU A 39 13.28 -1.77 -29.50
C LEU A 39 13.93 -0.45 -29.04
N ARG A 40 13.41 0.10 -27.95
CA ARG A 40 14.11 1.14 -27.21
C ARG A 40 15.29 0.41 -26.60
N LYS A 41 16.50 0.75 -27.03
CA LYS A 41 17.73 0.39 -26.31
C LYS A 41 17.46 0.68 -24.84
N ILE A 42 17.33 -0.37 -24.05
CA ILE A 42 17.34 -0.27 -22.59
C ILE A 42 18.72 0.32 -22.32
N LYS A 43 18.77 1.62 -22.01
CA LYS A 43 19.98 2.21 -21.47
C LYS A 43 20.13 1.50 -20.13
N GLU A 44 21.07 0.56 -20.16
CA GLU A 44 21.73 -0.07 -19.03
C GLU A 44 21.44 0.72 -17.76
N THR A 45 20.63 0.11 -16.90
CA THR A 45 20.41 0.58 -15.54
C THR A 45 21.79 0.85 -14.97
N GLN A 46 22.15 2.13 -14.84
CA GLN A 46 23.36 2.50 -14.13
C GLN A 46 23.08 2.17 -12.67
N PHE A 47 23.42 0.94 -12.30
CA PHE A 47 23.58 0.52 -10.92
C PHE A 47 24.52 1.54 -10.30
N ILE A 48 24.00 2.27 -9.33
CA ILE A 48 24.80 3.19 -8.53
C ILE A 48 25.76 2.26 -7.79
N ASP A 49 27.05 2.37 -8.09
CA ASP A 49 28.09 1.53 -7.50
C ASP A 49 28.20 1.86 -6.01
N MET A 50 27.34 1.22 -5.21
CA MET A 50 27.54 1.13 -3.78
C MET A 50 28.72 0.19 -3.58
N ASP A 51 29.79 0.71 -2.98
CA ASP A 51 30.95 -0.09 -2.58
C ASP A 51 30.49 -1.43 -2.02
N SER A 52 30.93 -2.52 -2.65
CA SER A 52 30.58 -3.90 -2.29
C SER A 52 30.77 -4.13 -0.79
N GLU A 53 31.76 -3.50 -0.18
CA GLU A 53 32.03 -3.61 1.24
C GLU A 53 30.96 -2.93 2.10
N ARG A 54 30.48 -1.76 1.67
CA ARG A 54 29.38 -1.07 2.34
C ARG A 54 28.08 -1.86 2.26
N ILE A 55 27.80 -2.53 1.14
CA ILE A 55 26.63 -3.41 1.00
C ILE A 55 26.72 -4.59 1.97
N LYS A 56 27.89 -5.25 2.07
CA LYS A 56 28.08 -6.36 3.02
C LYS A 56 27.88 -5.91 4.47
N VAL A 57 28.45 -4.77 4.85
CA VAL A 57 28.28 -4.19 6.19
C VAL A 57 26.81 -3.90 6.49
N LEU A 58 26.08 -3.31 5.53
CA LEU A 58 24.64 -3.07 5.67
C LEU A 58 23.88 -4.38 5.85
N ASN A 59 24.11 -5.37 4.98
CA ASN A 59 23.39 -6.65 5.04
C ASN A 59 23.66 -7.40 6.35
N SER A 60 24.91 -7.43 6.80
CA SER A 60 25.29 -8.03 8.07
C SER A 60 24.65 -7.30 9.26
N TRP A 61 24.62 -5.96 9.23
CA TRP A 61 24.02 -5.20 10.32
C TRP A 61 22.49 -5.36 10.36
N PHE A 62 21.80 -5.24 9.22
CA PHE A 62 20.33 -5.32 9.15
C PHE A 62 19.80 -6.69 9.58
N SER A 63 20.42 -7.77 9.12
CA SER A 63 20.02 -9.14 9.47
C SER A 63 20.12 -9.44 10.98
N VAL A 64 21.03 -8.78 11.69
CA VAL A 64 21.23 -8.96 13.13
C VAL A 64 20.34 -8.03 13.97
N ASN A 65 20.16 -6.78 13.52
CA ASN A 65 19.61 -5.71 14.36
C ASN A 65 18.14 -5.40 14.09
N ILE A 66 17.63 -5.69 12.89
CA ILE A 66 16.24 -5.37 12.52
C ILE A 66 15.49 -6.68 12.25
N ARG A 67 14.38 -6.87 12.97
CA ARG A 67 13.45 -7.97 12.73
C ARG A 67 12.19 -7.49 12.04
N LYS A 68 11.48 -8.41 11.39
CA LYS A 68 10.11 -8.25 10.88
C LYS A 68 9.21 -9.33 11.49
N LYS A 69 7.90 -9.09 11.51
CA LYS A 69 6.91 -10.11 11.87
C LYS A 69 6.34 -10.75 10.61
N GLU A 70 6.22 -12.06 10.64
CA GLU A 70 5.60 -12.88 9.60
C GLU A 70 4.54 -13.79 10.19
N CYS A 71 3.45 -13.99 9.45
CA CYS A 71 2.37 -14.87 9.86
C CYS A 71 2.82 -16.32 9.70
N VAL A 72 2.68 -17.13 10.75
CA VAL A 72 3.06 -18.55 10.74
C VAL A 72 1.84 -19.47 10.64
N ASP A 73 0.71 -19.04 11.21
CA ASP A 73 -0.54 -19.81 11.20
C ASP A 73 -1.55 -19.24 10.22
N PHE A 74 -2.19 -20.13 9.45
CA PHE A 74 -3.31 -19.76 8.60
C PHE A 74 -4.62 -19.84 9.39
N ILE A 75 -5.07 -18.70 9.92
CA ILE A 75 -6.37 -18.60 10.60
C ILE A 75 -7.37 -17.93 9.67
N ARG A 76 -8.36 -18.69 9.19
CA ARG A 76 -9.35 -18.20 8.22
C ARG A 76 -10.04 -16.92 8.71
N SER A 77 -9.98 -15.88 7.87
CA SER A 77 -10.74 -14.65 8.06
C SER A 77 -12.21 -14.84 7.70
N ALA A 78 -13.10 -14.17 8.42
CA ALA A 78 -14.52 -14.10 8.07
C ALA A 78 -14.79 -13.33 6.77
N LYS A 79 -13.86 -12.47 6.34
CA LYS A 79 -13.97 -11.68 5.11
C LYS A 79 -13.03 -12.24 4.06
N PRO A 80 -13.52 -12.60 2.85
CA PRO A 80 -12.66 -13.00 1.75
C PRO A 80 -11.88 -11.79 1.20
N SER A 81 -10.87 -12.06 0.38
CA SER A 81 -10.19 -11.03 -0.41
C SER A 81 -11.13 -10.33 -1.40
N ASP A 82 -10.69 -9.19 -1.96
CA ASP A 82 -11.39 -8.50 -3.06
C ASP A 82 -11.62 -9.39 -4.28
N ALA A 83 -10.79 -10.43 -4.46
CA ALA A 83 -10.92 -11.44 -5.51
C ALA A 83 -11.82 -12.63 -5.13
N GLY A 84 -12.49 -12.57 -3.97
CA GLY A 84 -13.38 -13.64 -3.48
C GLY A 84 -12.67 -14.87 -2.92
N LYS A 85 -11.34 -14.86 -2.79
CA LYS A 85 -10.56 -15.98 -2.24
C LYS A 85 -10.54 -15.98 -0.72
N GLU A 86 -10.47 -17.17 -0.11
CA GLU A 86 -10.21 -17.33 1.32
C GLU A 86 -8.85 -16.72 1.70
N VAL A 87 -8.83 -15.95 2.78
CA VAL A 87 -7.62 -15.30 3.30
C VAL A 87 -7.47 -15.58 4.78
N CYS A 88 -6.23 -15.55 5.26
CA CYS A 88 -5.93 -15.55 6.68
C CYS A 88 -6.34 -14.20 7.31
N GLY A 89 -6.49 -14.15 8.63
CA GLY A 89 -6.66 -12.91 9.38
C GLY A 89 -5.52 -11.90 9.19
N CYS A 90 -4.34 -12.34 8.72
CA CYS A 90 -3.25 -11.44 8.30
C CYS A 90 -3.49 -10.76 6.94
N GLY A 91 -4.51 -11.18 6.18
CA GLY A 91 -4.88 -10.64 4.87
C GLY A 91 -4.24 -11.34 3.66
N TYR A 92 -3.33 -12.28 3.88
CA TYR A 92 -2.69 -13.08 2.83
C TYR A 92 -3.42 -14.40 2.57
N THR A 93 -3.37 -14.89 1.34
CA THR A 93 -3.88 -16.22 0.97
C THR A 93 -2.94 -17.32 1.47
N GLN A 94 -3.40 -18.57 1.46
CA GLN A 94 -2.62 -19.71 1.98
C GLN A 94 -1.31 -19.90 1.19
N ASP A 95 -1.34 -19.71 -0.13
CA ASP A 95 -0.16 -19.78 -1.01
C ASP A 95 0.89 -18.67 -0.76
N GLN A 96 0.52 -17.62 -0.01
CA GLN A 96 1.41 -16.51 0.34
C GLN A 96 2.04 -16.64 1.73
N HIS A 97 1.73 -17.70 2.47
CA HIS A 97 2.41 -18.02 3.72
C HIS A 97 3.69 -18.82 3.43
N SER A 98 4.65 -18.79 4.36
CA SER A 98 5.89 -19.57 4.25
C SER A 98 5.60 -21.07 4.31
N GLU A 99 6.37 -21.87 3.58
CA GLU A 99 6.25 -23.34 3.55
C GLU A 99 6.44 -24.01 4.94
N ASP A 100 7.08 -23.30 5.89
CA ASP A 100 7.24 -23.68 7.30
C ASP A 100 5.93 -23.58 8.12
N HIS A 101 4.81 -24.02 7.55
CA HIS A 101 3.58 -24.17 8.33
C HIS A 101 3.80 -25.26 9.37
N GLU A 102 3.76 -24.90 10.65
CA GLU A 102 3.45 -25.90 11.67
C GLU A 102 2.01 -26.37 11.38
N GLU A 103 1.88 -27.67 11.12
CA GLU A 103 0.62 -28.25 10.70
C GLU A 103 -0.47 -27.98 11.74
N LEU A 104 -1.50 -27.28 11.26
CA LEU A 104 -2.81 -27.06 11.88
C LEU A 104 -2.81 -26.13 13.10
N PRO A 105 -3.73 -25.13 13.14
CA PRO A 105 -4.02 -24.46 14.39
C PRO A 105 -4.42 -25.52 15.43
N SER A 106 -3.91 -25.40 16.65
CA SER A 106 -4.30 -26.24 17.78
C SER A 106 -5.80 -26.13 18.04
N ASP A 107 -6.61 -26.88 17.29
CA ASP A 107 -8.06 -27.20 17.37
C ASP A 107 -9.04 -26.19 18.02
N GLY A 108 -8.67 -24.91 18.12
CA GLY A 108 -9.35 -23.96 19.01
C GLY A 108 -9.08 -22.47 18.80
N ASP A 109 -8.07 -22.07 18.02
CA ASP A 109 -7.86 -20.64 17.68
C ASP A 109 -8.68 -20.27 16.43
N LEU A 110 -9.93 -19.84 16.66
CA LEU A 110 -10.85 -19.35 15.62
C LEU A 110 -10.61 -17.88 15.23
N GLU A 111 -9.83 -17.14 16.02
CA GLU A 111 -9.60 -15.70 15.83
C GLU A 111 -8.11 -15.41 15.68
N TRP A 112 -7.74 -14.70 14.60
CA TRP A 112 -6.35 -14.38 14.34
C TRP A 112 -5.82 -13.31 15.31
N ASN A 113 -4.75 -13.65 16.06
CA ASN A 113 -4.08 -12.75 16.98
C ASN A 113 -2.61 -12.49 16.55
N PRO A 114 -2.19 -11.23 16.35
CA PRO A 114 -0.81 -10.90 15.99
C PRO A 114 0.25 -11.37 16.99
N GLY A 115 -0.09 -11.49 18.28
CA GLY A 115 0.83 -11.91 19.33
C GLY A 115 1.05 -13.43 19.39
N LYS A 116 0.12 -14.22 18.86
CA LYS A 116 0.21 -15.69 18.81
C LYS A 116 0.64 -16.19 17.44
N HIS A 117 0.02 -15.67 16.38
CA HIS A 117 0.13 -16.22 15.03
C HIS A 117 1.17 -15.53 14.17
N THR A 118 2.06 -14.73 14.78
CA THR A 118 3.21 -14.16 14.08
C THR A 118 4.51 -14.47 14.80
N ARG A 119 5.56 -14.70 14.01
CA ARG A 119 6.93 -14.91 14.49
C ARG A 119 7.82 -13.77 14.04
N GLU A 120 8.79 -13.42 14.88
CA GLU A 120 9.84 -12.47 14.49
C GLU A 120 10.99 -13.19 13.79
N VAL A 121 11.33 -12.71 12.60
CA VAL A 121 12.45 -13.19 11.78
C VAL A 121 13.34 -12.03 11.38
N PRO A 122 14.62 -12.27 11.01
CA PRO A 122 15.46 -11.23 10.42
C PRO A 122 14.76 -10.52 9.25
N THR A 123 14.95 -9.21 9.12
CA THR A 123 14.38 -8.47 7.99
C THR A 123 15.15 -8.77 6.71
N ASP A 124 14.43 -8.97 5.62
CA ASP A 124 14.93 -9.12 4.25
C ASP A 124 14.49 -7.96 3.33
N ALA A 125 13.67 -7.04 3.86
CA ALA A 125 13.04 -5.98 3.10
C ALA A 125 13.65 -4.63 3.48
N TYR A 126 14.79 -4.32 2.87
CA TYR A 126 15.49 -3.05 3.01
C TYR A 126 16.29 -2.73 1.75
N GLY A 127 16.62 -1.45 1.58
CA GLY A 127 17.48 -1.00 0.49
C GLY A 127 17.07 0.35 -0.07
N ASP A 128 17.32 0.52 -1.37
CA ASP A 128 17.14 1.77 -2.09
C ASP A 128 16.02 1.59 -3.13
N LEU A 129 15.02 2.49 -3.12
CA LEU A 129 13.92 2.55 -4.09
C LEU A 129 14.10 3.73 -5.02
N THR A 130 13.75 3.55 -6.28
CA THR A 130 13.67 4.63 -7.26
C THR A 130 12.28 4.67 -7.87
N PHE A 131 11.64 5.85 -7.82
CA PHE A 131 10.34 6.04 -8.44
C PHE A 131 10.49 6.30 -9.94
N THR A 132 9.84 5.47 -10.76
CA THR A 132 9.80 5.69 -12.21
C THR A 132 8.92 6.91 -12.52
N GLY A 133 9.41 7.81 -13.39
CA GLY A 133 8.64 8.96 -13.88
C GLY A 133 8.55 10.19 -12.96
N LEU A 134 9.06 10.14 -11.72
CA LEU A 134 9.00 11.26 -10.76
C LEU A 134 10.36 11.96 -10.53
N GLY A 135 11.32 11.75 -11.45
CA GLY A 135 12.68 12.28 -11.32
C GLY A 135 13.61 11.37 -10.51
N LYS A 136 14.92 11.68 -10.52
CA LYS A 136 15.97 10.91 -9.84
C LYS A 136 15.98 11.24 -8.34
N SER A 137 15.14 10.56 -7.56
CA SER A 137 15.34 10.49 -6.11
C SER A 137 15.40 9.03 -5.71
N VAL A 138 16.59 8.62 -5.25
CA VAL A 138 16.77 7.33 -4.59
C VAL A 138 16.36 7.52 -3.15
N VAL A 139 15.36 6.77 -2.68
CA VAL A 139 14.90 6.80 -1.30
C VAL A 139 15.32 5.51 -0.59
N LYS A 140 15.65 5.60 0.70
CA LYS A 140 16.00 4.43 1.51
C LYS A 140 14.78 3.90 2.23
N TYR A 141 14.64 2.58 2.30
CA TYR A 141 13.55 1.92 3.01
C TYR A 141 14.04 0.74 3.85
N VAL A 142 13.27 0.40 4.88
CA VAL A 142 13.44 -0.78 5.73
C VAL A 142 12.08 -1.19 6.31
N ARG A 143 11.80 -2.49 6.33
CA ARG A 143 10.69 -3.07 7.10
C ARG A 143 11.20 -3.44 8.49
N ALA A 144 10.54 -2.93 9.53
CA ALA A 144 10.88 -3.20 10.92
C ALA A 144 9.66 -3.67 11.71
N SER A 145 9.89 -4.51 12.72
CA SER A 145 8.86 -4.95 13.68
C SER A 145 8.42 -3.79 14.56
N SER A 146 7.16 -3.78 14.97
CA SER A 146 6.61 -2.78 15.91
C SER A 146 7.25 -2.83 17.30
N SER A 147 7.90 -3.95 17.64
CA SER A 147 8.66 -4.15 18.89
C SER A 147 10.11 -3.65 18.81
N THR A 148 10.58 -3.21 17.64
CA THR A 148 11.98 -2.79 17.45
C THR A 148 12.29 -1.60 18.35
N PRO A 149 13.32 -1.68 19.23
CA PRO A 149 13.63 -0.58 20.13
C PRO A 149 13.97 0.70 19.36
N PRO A 150 13.44 1.88 19.73
CA PRO A 150 13.71 3.14 19.04
C PRO A 150 15.20 3.48 18.94
N LYS A 151 16.00 3.06 19.92
CA LYS A 151 17.47 3.21 19.92
C LYS A 151 18.10 2.56 18.69
N ILE A 152 17.66 1.37 18.31
CA ILE A 152 18.19 0.65 17.13
C ILE A 152 17.84 1.41 15.84
N LEU A 153 16.60 1.91 15.74
CA LEU A 153 16.17 2.73 14.60
C LEU A 153 16.99 4.04 14.50
N TYR A 154 17.30 4.65 15.64
CA TYR A 154 18.15 5.85 15.68
C TYR A 154 19.59 5.56 15.23
N GLU A 155 20.18 4.45 15.70
CA GLU A 155 21.51 4.02 15.27
C GLU A 155 21.54 3.69 13.77
N MET A 156 20.48 3.07 13.23
CA MET A 156 20.34 2.83 11.80
C MET A 156 20.35 4.15 11.01
N MET A 157 19.52 5.12 11.40
CA MET A 157 19.42 6.41 10.71
C MET A 157 20.76 7.17 10.72
N THR A 158 21.45 7.19 11.86
CA THR A 158 22.67 8.00 12.05
C THR A 158 23.93 7.30 11.56
N LYS A 159 24.10 5.99 11.81
CA LYS A 159 25.31 5.24 11.46
C LYS A 159 25.22 4.60 10.07
N MET A 160 24.12 3.93 9.76
CA MET A 160 23.99 3.17 8.50
C MET A 160 23.59 4.07 7.33
N TRP A 161 22.61 4.94 7.55
CA TRP A 161 22.16 5.92 6.55
C TRP A 161 22.93 7.24 6.58
N ASN A 162 23.82 7.43 7.56
CA ASN A 162 24.67 8.62 7.70
C ASN A 162 23.85 9.93 7.73
N LEU A 163 22.68 9.91 8.38
CA LEU A 163 21.88 11.11 8.60
C LEU A 163 22.47 11.90 9.77
N SER A 164 22.70 13.19 9.57
CA SER A 164 23.09 14.08 10.65
C SER A 164 21.97 14.17 11.70
N VAL A 165 22.34 14.26 12.97
CA VAL A 165 21.37 14.49 14.04
C VAL A 165 20.66 15.83 13.81
N PRO A 166 19.31 15.87 13.76
CA PRO A 166 18.59 17.10 13.53
C PRO A 166 18.51 17.96 14.79
N ASN A 167 18.59 19.27 14.63
CA ASN A 167 18.42 20.24 15.73
C ASN A 167 16.94 20.59 15.99
N LEU A 168 16.04 20.21 15.08
CA LEU A 168 14.60 20.43 15.17
C LEU A 168 13.86 19.21 14.60
N LEU A 169 12.90 18.70 15.36
CA LEU A 169 11.98 17.66 14.90
C LEU A 169 10.60 18.29 14.65
N ILE A 170 10.09 18.16 13.42
CA ILE A 170 8.75 18.61 13.05
C ILE A 170 7.91 17.37 12.77
N SER A 171 6.81 17.19 13.52
CA SER A 171 5.81 16.16 13.27
C SER A 171 4.59 16.78 12.62
N VAL A 172 4.19 16.28 11.46
CA VAL A 172 2.98 16.70 10.74
C VAL A 172 2.04 15.50 10.69
N THR A 173 0.88 15.62 11.34
CA THR A 173 -0.13 14.57 11.43
C THR A 173 -1.39 14.95 10.66
N GLY A 174 -2.08 13.98 10.06
CA GLY A 174 -3.32 14.19 9.31
C GLY A 174 -4.17 12.91 9.23
N GLY A 175 -5.32 13.00 8.55
CA GLY A 175 -6.19 11.84 8.31
C GLY A 175 -5.90 11.14 6.97
N THR A 176 -6.51 9.97 6.78
CA THR A 176 -6.41 9.19 5.53
C THR A 176 -7.29 9.73 4.40
N LYS A 177 -8.30 10.54 4.74
CA LYS A 177 -9.21 11.16 3.76
C LYS A 177 -8.60 12.42 3.17
N ASN A 178 -8.76 12.60 1.86
CA ASN A 178 -8.38 13.82 1.18
C ASN A 178 -9.13 15.01 1.78
N PHE A 179 -8.37 16.06 2.14
CA PHE A 179 -8.94 17.33 2.57
C PHE A 179 -8.52 18.44 1.59
N SER A 180 -9.43 19.38 1.34
CA SER A 180 -9.17 20.53 0.48
C SER A 180 -8.91 21.77 1.30
N MET A 181 -7.95 22.58 0.87
CA MET A 181 -7.56 23.83 1.52
C MET A 181 -7.62 24.97 0.51
N LYS A 182 -8.05 26.16 0.94
CA LYS A 182 -8.00 27.38 0.10
C LYS A 182 -6.57 27.61 -0.40
N GLY A 183 -6.42 27.93 -1.69
CA GLY A 183 -5.11 28.02 -2.36
C GLY A 183 -4.11 28.97 -1.67
N ARG A 184 -4.58 30.12 -1.17
CA ARG A 184 -3.73 31.06 -0.39
C ARG A 184 -3.14 30.40 0.86
N LEU A 185 -3.96 29.70 1.64
CA LEU A 185 -3.50 29.05 2.87
C LEU A 185 -2.53 27.90 2.58
N LYS A 186 -2.82 27.08 1.55
CA LYS A 186 -1.93 26.02 1.09
C LYS A 186 -0.55 26.57 0.72
N ASN A 187 -0.52 27.67 -0.02
CA ASN A 187 0.74 28.30 -0.43
C ASN A 187 1.52 28.89 0.75
N LEU A 188 0.85 29.57 1.69
CA LEU A 188 1.51 30.09 2.89
C LEU A 188 2.08 28.96 3.75
N PHE A 189 1.29 27.90 3.98
CA PHE A 189 1.70 26.75 4.77
C PHE A 189 2.91 26.03 4.15
N SER A 190 2.85 25.68 2.86
CA SER A 190 3.96 25.02 2.16
C SER A 190 5.24 25.85 2.21
N ARG A 191 5.16 27.15 1.94
CA ARG A 191 6.33 28.05 1.99
C ARG A 191 6.90 28.17 3.40
N GLY A 192 6.05 28.28 4.42
CA GLY A 192 6.47 28.33 5.81
C GLY A 192 7.23 27.07 6.23
N LEU A 193 6.69 25.90 5.88
CA LEU A 193 7.30 24.61 6.24
C LEU A 193 8.65 24.38 5.53
N ILE A 194 8.72 24.67 4.23
CA ILE A 194 9.99 24.60 3.47
C ILE A 194 11.03 25.55 4.07
N LYS A 195 10.64 26.78 4.38
CA LYS A 195 11.55 27.77 4.98
C LYS A 195 12.08 27.28 6.33
N ALA A 196 11.21 26.79 7.22
CA ALA A 196 11.62 26.29 8.53
C ALA A 196 12.62 25.13 8.42
N ALA A 197 12.37 24.17 7.52
CA ALA A 197 13.29 23.05 7.28
C ALA A 197 14.65 23.51 6.73
N GLN A 198 14.65 24.46 5.80
CA GLN A 198 15.88 24.98 5.18
C GLN A 198 16.72 25.85 6.13
N THR A 199 16.10 26.54 7.08
CA THR A 199 16.82 27.42 8.02
C THR A 199 17.40 26.67 9.21
N THR A 200 16.79 25.57 9.62
CA THR A 200 17.17 24.82 10.84
C THR A 200 18.14 23.67 10.58
N GLY A 201 18.21 23.16 9.35
CA GLY A 201 19.09 22.06 8.94
C GLY A 201 20.50 22.47 8.46
N LYS A 202 20.86 23.76 8.50
CA LYS A 202 22.23 24.19 8.17
C LYS A 202 23.14 23.87 9.34
N GLN A 203 23.94 22.82 9.22
CA GLN A 203 25.07 22.57 10.11
C GLN A 203 25.95 23.82 10.11
N SER A 204 26.16 24.41 11.29
CA SER A 204 27.24 25.37 11.51
C SER A 204 28.53 24.64 11.15
N LYS A 205 29.22 25.11 10.11
CA LYS A 205 30.45 24.53 9.62
C LYS A 205 31.57 24.69 10.65
#